data_AF-A0A6M1T4V1-F1
#
_entry.id   AF-A0A6M1T4V1-F1
#
_cell.length_a   1.000
_cell.length_b   1.000
_cell.length_c   1.000
_cell.angle_alpha   90.00
_cell.angle_beta   90.00
_cell.angle_gamma   90.00
#
_symmetry.space_group_name_H-M   'P 1'
#
loop_
_entity.id
_entity.type
_entity.pdbx_description
1 polymer ?
#
loop_
_entity_poly.entity_id
_entity_poly.type
_entity_poly.pdbx_seq_one_letter_code
_entity_poly.pdbx_strand_id
1 'polypeptide(L)'
;MKWIKSAFSGLAGSFVMFIIMMVGIHATGFAPFNTPPSAAFLHQLGLNIGPLPLIVHFGYGAFWSVVLYYFFKESVSIKEGIYLALALWGVMMLILSPIIGWGFFGFGGADELAADAPLYLESGPKYLIMTLILHLIYGAIIGWGNAQIGTSE
;
A
#
# COMPACT_ATOMS: atom_id res chain seq x y z
N MET A 1 13.56 15.12 15.93
CA MET A 1 12.50 15.60 15.03
C MET A 1 12.48 14.92 13.66
N LYS A 2 13.64 14.56 13.06
CA LYS A 2 13.75 13.93 11.73
C LYS A 2 12.82 12.70 11.54
N TRP A 3 12.81 11.79 12.52
CA TRP A 3 11.94 10.60 12.51
C TRP A 3 10.45 10.91 12.46
N ILE A 4 10.00 11.96 13.14
CA ILE A 4 8.61 12.39 13.13
C ILE A 4 8.25 12.95 11.76
N LYS A 5 9.11 13.80 11.18
CA LYS A 5 8.92 14.30 9.80
C LYS A 5 8.83 13.14 8.79
N SER A 6 9.69 12.14 8.95
CA SER A 6 9.69 10.93 8.11
C SER A 6 8.40 10.13 8.25
N ALA A 7 7.90 9.94 9.48
CA ALA A 7 6.62 9.31 9.73
C ALA A 7 5.46 10.08 9.07
N PHE A 8 5.46 11.42 9.12
CA PHE A 8 4.48 12.26 8.41
C PHE A 8 4.53 12.09 6.89
N SER A 9 5.72 11.96 6.28
CA SER A 9 5.83 11.64 4.85
C SER A 9 5.17 10.31 4.52
N GLY A 10 5.34 9.30 5.38
CA GLY A 10 4.68 8.00 5.22
C GLY A 10 3.16 8.08 5.35
N LEU A 11 2.66 8.80 6.36
CA LEU A 11 1.23 9.06 6.54
C LEU A 11 0.63 9.79 5.32
N ALA A 12 1.31 10.80 4.79
CA ALA A 12 0.88 11.54 3.61
C ALA A 12 0.82 10.63 2.37
N GLY A 13 1.85 9.82 2.14
CA GLY A 13 1.86 8.84 1.04
C GLY A 13 0.72 7.83 1.16
N SER A 14 0.53 7.24 2.34
CA SER A 14 -0.58 6.31 2.60
C SER A 14 -1.95 6.96 2.46
N PHE A 15 -2.08 8.24 2.82
CA PHE A 15 -3.31 8.99 2.68
C PHE A 15 -3.68 9.19 1.21
N VAL A 16 -2.71 9.58 0.38
CA VAL A 16 -2.93 9.69 -1.07
C VAL A 16 -3.34 8.36 -1.68
N MET A 17 -2.64 7.26 -1.36
CA MET A 17 -3.05 5.92 -1.79
C MET A 17 -4.47 5.58 -1.33
N PHE A 18 -4.79 5.86 -0.07
CA PHE A 18 -6.09 5.56 0.52
C PHE A 18 -7.22 6.29 -0.24
N ILE A 19 -7.06 7.59 -0.50
CA ILE A 19 -8.05 8.35 -1.27
C ILE A 19 -8.23 7.77 -2.68
N ILE A 20 -7.15 7.47 -3.39
CA ILE A 20 -7.24 6.89 -4.75
C ILE A 20 -7.96 5.53 -4.72
N MET A 21 -7.64 4.67 -3.75
CA MET A 21 -8.32 3.38 -3.57
C MET A 21 -9.80 3.56 -3.25
N MET A 22 -10.16 4.40 -2.29
CA MET A 22 -11.55 4.59 -1.87
C MET A 22 -12.41 5.17 -2.99
N VAL A 23 -11.88 6.11 -3.78
CA VAL A 23 -12.54 6.61 -4.99
C VAL A 23 -12.68 5.49 -6.01
N GLY A 24 -11.64 4.71 -6.24
CA GLY A 24 -11.66 3.56 -7.15
C GLY A 24 -12.70 2.51 -6.78
N ILE A 25 -12.85 2.20 -5.50
CA ILE A 25 -13.80 1.20 -4.98
C ILE A 25 -15.22 1.75 -5.00
N HIS A 26 -15.45 2.90 -4.36
CA HIS A 26 -16.81 3.34 -4.01
C HIS A 26 -17.40 4.38 -4.95
N ALA A 27 -16.59 5.16 -5.66
CA ALA A 27 -17.09 6.23 -6.52
C ALA A 27 -17.12 5.82 -7.99
N THR A 28 -16.08 5.13 -8.47
CA THR A 28 -15.97 4.76 -9.89
C THR A 28 -16.20 3.29 -10.17
N GLY A 29 -16.09 2.41 -9.17
CA GLY A 29 -16.10 0.96 -9.34
C GLY A 29 -14.93 0.44 -10.19
N PHE A 30 -13.90 1.26 -10.43
CA PHE A 30 -12.76 0.90 -11.27
C PHE A 30 -11.71 0.09 -10.50
N ALA A 31 -11.75 0.04 -9.17
CA ALA A 31 -10.82 -0.81 -8.40
C ALA A 31 -11.03 -2.31 -8.73
N PRO A 32 -9.96 -3.11 -8.78
CA PRO A 32 -10.06 -4.54 -9.07
C PRO A 32 -10.50 -5.36 -7.85
N PHE A 33 -10.62 -4.75 -6.67
CA PHE A 33 -11.06 -5.37 -5.43
C PHE A 33 -12.16 -4.49 -4.81
N ASN A 34 -13.09 -5.11 -4.10
CA ASN A 34 -14.14 -4.38 -3.38
C ASN A 34 -13.71 -4.00 -1.94
N THR A 35 -12.66 -4.64 -1.44
CA THR A 35 -12.09 -4.41 -0.10
C THR A 35 -10.60 -4.04 -0.22
N PRO A 36 -10.13 -2.97 0.45
CA PRO A 36 -8.71 -2.61 0.43
C PRO A 36 -7.81 -3.76 0.93
N PRO A 37 -6.58 -3.93 0.40
CA PRO A 37 -5.71 -5.05 0.76
C PRO A 37 -5.45 -5.23 2.27
N SER A 38 -5.33 -4.13 3.03
CA SER A 38 -5.15 -4.20 4.50
C SER A 38 -6.39 -4.78 5.20
N ALA A 39 -7.59 -4.43 4.73
CA ALA A 39 -8.84 -4.95 5.25
C ALA A 39 -9.07 -6.40 4.80
N ALA A 40 -8.74 -6.75 3.56
CA ALA A 40 -8.82 -8.12 3.05
C ALA A 40 -7.88 -9.06 3.81
N PHE A 41 -6.64 -8.63 4.07
CA PHE A 41 -5.69 -9.37 4.91
C PHE A 41 -6.21 -9.58 6.32
N LEU A 42 -6.72 -8.53 6.98
CA LEU A 42 -7.30 -8.67 8.31
C LEU A 42 -8.57 -9.53 8.31
N HIS A 43 -9.37 -9.49 7.24
CA HIS A 43 -10.57 -10.32 7.11
C HIS A 43 -10.20 -11.79 7.09
N GLN A 44 -9.18 -12.14 6.32
CA GLN A 44 -8.64 -13.50 6.26
C GLN A 44 -8.11 -13.98 7.62
N LEU A 45 -7.60 -13.08 8.46
CA LEU A 45 -7.17 -13.40 9.82
C LEU A 45 -8.31 -13.40 10.86
N GLY A 46 -9.54 -13.08 10.47
CA GLY A 46 -10.67 -12.90 11.41
C GLY A 46 -10.55 -11.64 12.28
N LEU A 47 -9.75 -10.66 11.86
CA LEU A 47 -9.41 -9.43 12.60
C LEU A 47 -9.89 -8.16 11.89
N ASN A 48 -10.76 -8.24 10.89
CA ASN A 48 -11.32 -7.05 10.22
C ASN A 48 -12.37 -6.36 11.10
N ILE A 49 -11.92 -5.67 12.15
CA ILE A 49 -12.76 -5.02 13.16
C ILE A 49 -12.46 -3.52 13.27
N GLY A 50 -13.53 -2.72 13.31
CA GLY A 50 -13.47 -1.29 13.59
C GLY A 50 -12.42 -0.54 12.75
N PRO A 51 -11.61 0.35 13.36
CA PRO A 51 -10.62 1.15 12.63
C PRO A 51 -9.31 0.39 12.34
N LEU A 52 -9.19 -0.89 12.73
CA LEU A 52 -7.92 -1.62 12.66
C LEU A 52 -7.32 -1.66 11.24
N PRO A 53 -8.08 -1.88 10.15
CA PRO A 53 -7.51 -1.84 8.80
C PRO A 53 -6.89 -0.49 8.43
N LEU A 54 -7.45 0.61 8.92
CA LEU A 54 -6.92 1.95 8.71
C LEU A 54 -5.63 2.12 9.52
N ILE A 55 -5.65 1.75 10.80
CA ILE A 55 -4.46 1.83 11.67
C ILE A 55 -3.31 1.03 11.07
N VAL A 56 -3.57 -0.19 10.58
CA VAL A 56 -2.56 -1.02 9.92
C VAL A 56 -2.06 -0.36 8.64
N HIS A 57 -2.94 0.13 7.77
CA HIS A 57 -2.54 0.77 6.50
C HIS A 57 -1.65 2.00 6.71
N PHE A 58 -2.09 2.92 7.58
CA PHE A 58 -1.35 4.15 7.86
C PHE A 58 -0.10 3.90 8.70
N GLY A 59 -0.19 3.00 9.70
CA GLY A 59 0.94 2.61 10.53
C GLY A 59 2.04 1.94 9.71
N TYR A 60 1.68 1.06 8.77
CA TYR A 60 2.61 0.39 7.87
C TYR A 60 3.32 1.38 6.95
N GLY A 61 2.59 2.35 6.37
CA GLY A 61 3.22 3.40 5.56
C GLY A 61 4.14 4.33 6.36
N ALA A 62 3.71 4.78 7.53
CA ALA A 62 4.56 5.55 8.43
C ALA A 62 5.85 4.78 8.80
N PHE A 63 5.71 3.50 9.15
CA PHE A 63 6.81 2.62 9.49
C PHE A 63 7.82 2.51 8.35
N TRP A 64 7.37 2.21 7.13
CA TRP A 64 8.29 2.02 6.00
C TRP A 64 8.95 3.32 5.53
N SER A 65 8.28 4.47 5.65
CA SER A 65 8.92 5.77 5.44
C SER A 65 10.07 6.01 6.43
N VAL A 66 9.85 5.68 7.72
CA VAL A 66 10.90 5.76 8.75
C VAL A 66 12.04 4.80 8.47
N VAL A 67 11.74 3.57 8.04
CA VAL A 67 12.76 2.58 7.64
C VAL A 67 13.57 3.07 6.44
N LEU A 68 12.93 3.67 5.43
CA LEU A 68 13.63 4.29 4.30
C LEU A 68 14.64 5.33 4.78
N TYR A 69 14.19 6.24 5.64
CA TYR A 69 15.04 7.28 6.20
C TYR A 69 16.15 6.70 7.09
N TYR A 70 15.89 5.63 7.82
CA TYR A 70 16.89 4.98 8.66
C TYR A 70 18.08 4.47 7.84
N PHE A 71 17.82 3.83 6.70
CA PHE A 71 18.87 3.22 5.87
C PHE A 71 19.64 4.25 5.02
N PHE A 72 18.96 5.23 4.44
CA PHE A 72 19.57 6.16 3.50
C PHE A 72 19.84 7.55 4.10
N LYS A 73 19.18 7.91 5.20
CA LYS A 73 19.37 9.19 5.92
C LYS A 73 19.30 10.38 4.96
N GLU A 74 20.38 11.13 4.83
CA GLU A 74 20.48 12.34 3.99
C GLU A 74 20.63 12.04 2.49
N SER A 75 20.90 10.78 2.13
CA SER A 75 20.97 10.36 0.72
C SER A 75 19.65 9.83 0.15
N VAL A 76 18.55 9.93 0.90
CA VAL A 76 17.23 9.55 0.37
C VAL A 76 16.89 10.42 -0.83
N SER A 77 16.49 9.80 -1.93
CA SER A 77 15.85 10.46 -3.06
C SER A 77 14.56 9.74 -3.45
N ILE A 78 13.89 10.27 -4.48
CA ILE A 78 12.74 9.60 -5.11
C ILE A 78 13.10 8.17 -5.55
N LYS A 79 14.33 7.95 -6.02
CA LYS A 79 14.78 6.64 -6.51
C LYS A 79 14.73 5.57 -5.40
N GLU A 80 15.28 5.87 -4.22
CA GLU A 80 15.26 4.96 -3.08
C GLU A 80 13.83 4.70 -2.59
N GLY A 81 12.98 5.73 -2.61
CA GLY A 81 11.54 5.58 -2.31
C GLY A 81 10.83 4.65 -3.28
N ILE A 82 11.09 4.77 -4.59
CA ILE A 82 10.55 3.88 -5.61
C ILE A 82 11.04 2.44 -5.43
N TYR A 83 12.33 2.23 -5.16
CA TYR A 83 12.86 0.88 -4.93
C TYR A 83 12.24 0.21 -3.70
N LEU A 84 12.09 0.95 -2.60
CA LEU A 84 11.39 0.42 -1.44
C LEU A 84 9.94 0.08 -1.78
N ALA A 85 9.23 0.97 -2.47
CA ALA A 85 7.84 0.73 -2.85
C ALA A 85 7.68 -0.49 -3.77
N LEU A 86 8.60 -0.71 -4.71
CA LEU A 86 8.62 -1.91 -5.55
C LEU A 86 8.85 -3.17 -4.72
N ALA A 87 9.74 -3.13 -3.73
CA ALA A 87 9.96 -4.25 -2.82
C ALA A 87 8.70 -4.55 -1.99
N LEU A 88 8.03 -3.52 -1.45
CA LEU A 88 6.79 -3.68 -0.69
C LEU A 88 5.64 -4.20 -1.56
N TRP A 89 5.54 -3.71 -2.78
CA TRP A 89 4.60 -4.23 -3.77
C TRP A 89 4.88 -5.71 -4.08
N GLY A 90 6.15 -6.09 -4.26
CA GLY A 90 6.55 -7.48 -4.44
C GLY A 90 6.17 -8.37 -3.24
N VAL A 91 6.37 -7.89 -2.02
CA VAL A 91 5.90 -8.56 -0.79
C VAL A 91 4.38 -8.72 -0.81
N MET A 92 3.64 -7.69 -1.21
CA MET A 92 2.19 -7.80 -1.34
C MET A 92 1.80 -8.86 -2.37
N MET A 93 2.46 -8.91 -3.54
CA MET A 93 2.13 -9.86 -4.61
C MET A 93 2.49 -11.31 -4.30
N LEU A 94 3.60 -11.52 -3.61
CA LEU A 94 4.19 -12.85 -3.41
C LEU A 94 3.85 -13.45 -2.04
N ILE A 95 3.46 -12.63 -1.06
CA ILE A 95 3.20 -13.08 0.31
C ILE A 95 1.76 -12.76 0.70
N LEU A 96 1.38 -11.47 0.69
CA LEU A 96 0.06 -11.09 1.19
C LEU A 96 -1.08 -11.58 0.29
N SER A 97 -0.94 -11.44 -1.02
CA SER A 97 -1.98 -11.82 -1.98
C SER A 97 -2.30 -13.32 -1.92
N PRO A 98 -1.32 -14.25 -1.90
CA PRO A 98 -1.59 -15.66 -1.61
C PRO A 98 -2.25 -15.90 -0.25
N ILE A 99 -1.80 -15.22 0.81
CA ILE A 99 -2.40 -15.39 2.15
C ILE A 99 -3.88 -14.99 2.15
N ILE A 100 -4.23 -13.88 1.50
CA ILE A 100 -5.61 -13.38 1.36
C ILE A 100 -6.49 -14.37 0.58
N GLY A 101 -5.91 -15.26 -0.22
CA GLY A 101 -6.64 -16.13 -1.15
C GLY A 101 -6.76 -15.56 -2.56
N TRP A 102 -6.06 -14.48 -2.87
CA TRP A 102 -5.99 -13.89 -4.21
C TRP A 102 -4.95 -14.56 -5.11
N GLY A 103 -4.10 -15.44 -4.56
CA GLY A 103 -3.05 -16.14 -5.30
C GLY A 103 -1.84 -15.26 -5.62
N PHE A 104 -0.83 -15.84 -6.27
CA PHE A 104 0.38 -15.10 -6.66
C PHE A 104 0.03 -14.05 -7.70
N PHE A 105 0.42 -12.80 -7.48
CA PHE A 105 0.10 -11.67 -8.35
C PHE A 105 -1.41 -11.47 -8.63
N GLY A 106 -2.30 -12.02 -7.79
CA GLY A 106 -3.74 -11.94 -7.98
C GLY A 106 -4.35 -13.00 -8.91
N PHE A 107 -3.63 -14.10 -9.19
CA PHE A 107 -4.10 -15.21 -10.04
C PHE A 107 -4.47 -16.44 -9.20
N GLY A 108 -5.48 -16.32 -8.33
CA GLY A 108 -5.87 -17.35 -7.35
C GLY A 108 -7.32 -17.83 -7.41
N GLY A 109 -8.13 -17.40 -8.38
CA GLY A 109 -9.55 -17.79 -8.50
C GLY A 109 -10.52 -16.92 -7.68
N ALA A 110 -10.05 -15.81 -7.11
CA ALA A 110 -10.89 -14.88 -6.36
C ALA A 110 -11.91 -14.11 -7.24
N ASP A 111 -11.77 -14.22 -8.56
CA ASP A 111 -12.72 -13.77 -9.58
C ASP A 111 -13.95 -14.69 -9.70
N GLU A 112 -13.88 -15.93 -9.19
CA GLU A 112 -15.01 -16.86 -9.12
C GLU A 112 -15.96 -16.56 -7.95
N LEU A 113 -15.54 -15.71 -7.01
CA LEU A 113 -16.38 -15.29 -5.90
C LEU A 113 -17.51 -14.37 -6.39
N ALA A 114 -18.60 -14.31 -5.62
CA ALA A 114 -19.63 -13.30 -5.86
C ALA A 114 -19.02 -11.89 -5.75
N ALA A 115 -19.45 -10.96 -6.60
CA ALA A 115 -18.86 -9.62 -6.69
C ALA A 115 -18.97 -8.80 -5.38
N ASP A 116 -19.91 -9.15 -4.51
CA ASP A 116 -20.12 -8.57 -3.18
C ASP A 116 -19.40 -9.32 -2.06
N ALA A 117 -18.75 -10.46 -2.36
CA ALA A 117 -17.98 -11.21 -1.39
C ALA A 117 -16.77 -10.38 -0.90
N PRO A 118 -16.45 -10.33 0.40
CA PRO A 118 -15.41 -9.45 0.94
C PRO A 118 -14.01 -9.60 0.33
N LEU A 119 -13.70 -10.77 -0.23
CA LEU A 119 -12.41 -11.10 -0.82
C LEU A 119 -12.45 -11.18 -2.34
N TYR A 120 -13.51 -10.69 -2.99
CA TYR A 120 -13.62 -10.68 -4.45
C TYR A 120 -12.48 -9.86 -5.09
N LEU A 121 -11.88 -10.43 -6.14
CA LEU A 121 -10.88 -9.79 -6.97
C LEU A 121 -11.23 -9.99 -8.45
N GLU A 122 -11.54 -8.91 -9.17
CA GLU A 122 -12.04 -8.95 -10.54
C GLU A 122 -11.04 -9.51 -11.55
N SER A 123 -9.78 -9.09 -11.47
CA SER A 123 -8.80 -9.36 -12.53
C SER A 123 -7.37 -9.24 -11.99
N GLY A 124 -6.59 -10.32 -12.13
CA GLY A 124 -5.16 -10.35 -11.79
C GLY A 124 -4.35 -9.24 -12.48
N PRO A 125 -4.43 -9.08 -13.82
CA PRO A 125 -3.71 -8.00 -14.52
C PRO A 125 -4.07 -6.59 -14.02
N LYS A 126 -5.36 -6.33 -13.79
CA LYS A 126 -5.83 -5.02 -13.31
C LYS A 126 -5.34 -4.75 -11.89
N TYR A 127 -5.42 -5.75 -11.01
CA TYR A 127 -4.85 -5.74 -9.67
C TYR A 127 -3.35 -5.43 -9.68
N LEU A 128 -2.58 -6.14 -10.51
CA LEU A 128 -1.14 -5.98 -10.66
C LEU A 128 -0.78 -4.54 -11.02
N ILE A 129 -1.38 -4.01 -12.09
CA ILE A 129 -1.07 -2.68 -12.62
C ILE A 129 -1.52 -1.58 -11.66
N MET A 130 -2.76 -1.63 -11.17
CA MET A 130 -3.32 -0.56 -10.35
C MET A 130 -2.61 -0.46 -9.00
N THR A 131 -2.31 -1.60 -8.37
CA THR A 131 -1.57 -1.57 -7.11
C THR A 131 -0.10 -1.19 -7.30
N LEU A 132 0.52 -1.55 -8.43
CA LEU A 132 1.86 -1.07 -8.77
C LEU A 132 1.87 0.46 -8.86
N ILE A 133 0.92 1.06 -9.58
CA ILE A 133 0.80 2.51 -9.69
C ILE A 133 0.65 3.16 -8.31
N LEU A 134 -0.22 2.62 -7.45
CA LEU A 134 -0.39 3.14 -6.08
C LEU A 134 0.91 3.09 -5.27
N HIS A 135 1.67 2.00 -5.38
CA HIS A 135 2.96 1.88 -4.69
C HIS A 135 4.00 2.83 -5.26
N LEU A 136 4.06 3.03 -6.57
CA LEU A 136 4.97 4.01 -7.18
C LEU A 136 4.64 5.44 -6.73
N ILE A 137 3.36 5.80 -6.63
CA ILE A 137 2.93 7.09 -6.07
C ILE A 137 3.41 7.24 -4.63
N TYR A 138 3.18 6.23 -3.80
CA TYR A 138 3.65 6.21 -2.42
C TYR A 138 5.17 6.34 -2.32
N GLY A 139 5.92 5.55 -3.09
CA GLY A 139 7.37 5.58 -3.17
C GLY A 139 7.90 6.95 -3.55
N ALA A 140 7.28 7.61 -4.54
CA ALA A 140 7.64 8.96 -4.94
C ALA A 140 7.41 9.98 -3.82
N ILE A 141 6.27 9.90 -3.12
CA ILE A 141 5.93 10.81 -2.02
C ILE A 141 6.90 10.64 -0.85
N ILE A 142 7.17 9.40 -0.41
CA ILE A 142 8.09 9.17 0.71
C ILE A 142 9.54 9.48 0.33
N GLY A 143 9.96 9.19 -0.90
CA GLY A 143 11.31 9.49 -1.37
C GLY A 143 11.55 11.00 -1.45
N TRP A 144 10.61 11.74 -2.03
CA TRP A 144 10.66 13.20 -2.06
C TRP A 144 10.59 13.81 -0.65
N GLY A 145 9.62 13.38 0.16
CA GLY A 145 9.39 13.92 1.50
C GLY A 145 10.59 13.71 2.43
N ASN A 146 11.21 12.53 2.40
CA ASN A 146 12.41 12.25 3.19
C ASN A 146 13.66 12.96 2.65
N ALA A 147 13.78 13.18 1.34
CA ALA A 147 14.86 13.98 0.76
C ALA A 147 14.88 15.41 1.32
N GLN A 148 13.70 16.01 1.52
CA GLN A 148 13.59 17.36 2.11
C GLN A 148 14.00 17.42 3.59
N ILE A 149 14.04 16.29 4.30
CA ILE A 149 14.50 16.24 5.69
C ILE A 149 16.02 16.38 5.74
N GLY A 150 16.72 15.74 4.79
CA GLY A 150 18.18 15.75 4.72
C GLY A 150 18.79 17.07 4.25
N THR A 151 18.04 17.86 3.47
CA THR A 151 18.50 19.17 2.94
C THR A 151 18.21 20.35 3.88
N SER A 152 17.44 20.12 4.96
CA SER A 152 16.98 21.17 5.87
C SER A 152 17.98 21.51 7.00
N GLU A 153 19.22 21.05 6.88
CA GLU A 153 20.35 21.27 7.79
C GLU A 153 21.63 21.59 6.99
#